data_AF-A0A0E0LBZ3-F1
#
_entry.id   AF-A0A0E0LBZ3-F1
#
_cell.length_a   1.000
_cell.length_b   1.000
_cell.length_c   1.000
_cell.angle_alpha   90.00
_cell.angle_beta   90.00
_cell.angle_gamma   90.00
#
_symmetry.space_group_name_H-M   'P 1'
#
loop_
_entity.id
_entity.type
_entity.pdbx_description
1 polymer ?
#
loop_
_entity_poly.entity_id
_entity_poly.type
_entity_poly.pdbx_seq_one_letter_code
_entity_poly.pdbx_strand_id
1 'polypeptide(L)'
;MEAAIASTASALRCSPNPTLARQQRGARAVGLVVSQPQSRGVRCERSTHRVSRAYAAVGTKGGDAGSVGMKKKRLAVFVSGGGSNFRAIHGAALRGELNANVVALVTDKPGCGGAEHARDSGIPVVVFPNSKSAPEGVSTDELLNTLRELRVDFILLAGYLKLIPVELVQAYPRSILNIHPSLLPAFGGKGYYGLKVHKAVIASGARYSGPTVHFVDEHYDTGRTLAQRVVPVLANDTPEQLATRVLHEEHQVYVDAVTALCDDRIVWREDGVPLIRSRTSPDKYT
;
A
#
# COMPACT_ATOMS: atom_id res chain seq x y z
N MET A 1 -41.87 13.31 53.44
CA MET A 1 -41.08 14.22 52.60
C MET A 1 -40.64 13.43 51.36
N GLU A 2 -41.44 13.23 50.30
CA GLU A 2 -42.52 14.08 49.69
C GLU A 2 -41.96 15.41 49.15
N ALA A 3 -42.29 15.92 47.95
CA ALA A 3 -43.18 15.51 46.83
C ALA A 3 -42.56 16.00 45.47
N ALA A 4 -42.98 15.75 44.22
CA ALA A 4 -44.26 15.44 43.52
C ALA A 4 -45.29 16.60 43.50
N ILE A 5 -46.02 16.97 42.44
CA ILE A 5 -46.19 16.56 41.01
C ILE A 5 -46.33 17.86 40.14
N ALA A 6 -46.60 17.97 38.83
CA ALA A 6 -47.18 17.12 37.76
C ALA A 6 -46.46 17.42 36.38
N SER A 7 -46.74 16.86 35.18
CA SER A 7 -47.93 16.87 34.26
C SER A 7 -48.27 18.27 33.68
N THR A 8 -48.59 18.46 32.38
CA THR A 8 -49.35 17.62 31.41
C THR A 8 -48.77 17.57 29.97
N ALA A 9 -49.40 16.79 29.07
CA ALA A 9 -48.98 16.56 27.67
C ALA A 9 -50.18 16.48 26.68
N SER A 10 -49.92 16.74 25.38
CA SER A 10 -50.84 16.50 24.22
C SER A 10 -50.12 16.83 22.89
N ALA A 11 -50.35 16.24 21.72
CA ALA A 11 -50.81 14.89 21.30
C ALA A 11 -50.48 14.67 19.80
N LEU A 12 -50.60 13.44 19.28
CA LEU A 12 -50.23 13.09 17.89
C LEU A 12 -51.25 13.54 16.83
N ARG A 13 -50.80 13.66 15.57
CA ARG A 13 -51.53 13.15 14.39
C ARG A 13 -50.61 12.98 13.16
N CYS A 14 -51.00 12.09 12.24
CA CYS A 14 -50.24 11.71 11.04
C CYS A 14 -51.02 11.97 9.74
N SER A 15 -50.26 12.06 8.63
CA SER A 15 -50.54 11.81 7.20
C SER A 15 -52.00 11.62 6.70
N PRO A 16 -52.32 12.12 5.49
CA PRO A 16 -52.12 11.27 4.31
C PRO A 16 -51.55 11.98 3.06
N ASN A 17 -51.21 11.17 2.05
CA ASN A 17 -50.72 11.56 0.72
C ASN A 17 -51.85 11.43 -0.32
N PRO A 18 -51.87 12.23 -1.41
CA PRO A 18 -52.20 11.65 -2.72
C PRO A 18 -51.38 12.21 -3.90
N THR A 19 -51.49 11.54 -5.05
CA THR A 19 -50.61 11.67 -6.22
C THR A 19 -51.26 12.20 -7.50
N LEU A 20 -50.45 12.88 -8.34
CA LEU A 20 -50.48 12.96 -9.82
C LEU A 20 -51.65 13.66 -10.55
N ALA A 21 -51.31 14.68 -11.36
CA ALA A 21 -51.92 14.97 -12.66
C ALA A 21 -50.99 15.82 -13.57
N ARG A 22 -51.15 15.70 -14.90
CA ARG A 22 -50.63 16.64 -15.94
C ARG A 22 -51.64 17.81 -16.13
N GLN A 23 -51.60 18.76 -17.07
CA GLN A 23 -50.91 18.94 -18.37
C GLN A 23 -51.14 20.38 -18.89
N GLN A 24 -50.39 20.82 -19.93
CA GLN A 24 -50.67 21.85 -20.99
C GLN A 24 -49.42 22.71 -21.26
N ARG A 25 -48.98 23.09 -22.48
CA ARG A 25 -49.25 22.77 -23.93
C ARG A 25 -47.85 22.58 -24.59
N GLY A 26 -47.58 22.31 -25.88
CA GLY A 26 -48.30 22.19 -27.17
C GLY A 26 -47.35 22.69 -28.31
N ALA A 27 -47.59 22.57 -29.63
CA ALA A 27 -48.50 21.76 -30.45
C ALA A 27 -48.32 22.13 -31.96
N ARG A 28 -47.79 21.23 -32.82
CA ARG A 28 -47.87 21.14 -34.31
C ARG A 28 -46.93 19.98 -34.74
N ALA A 29 -47.28 18.92 -35.49
CA ALA A 29 -48.10 18.70 -36.71
C ALA A 29 -47.29 18.84 -38.02
N VAL A 30 -47.40 17.96 -39.05
CA VAL A 30 -48.11 16.66 -39.23
C VAL A 30 -47.48 15.88 -40.43
N GLY A 31 -47.52 14.54 -40.43
CA GLY A 31 -47.33 13.67 -41.62
C GLY A 31 -45.89 13.42 -42.11
N LEU A 32 -45.61 12.45 -43.00
CA LEU A 32 -46.42 11.33 -43.53
C LEU A 32 -45.49 10.26 -44.20
N VAL A 33 -46.05 9.07 -44.52
CA VAL A 33 -45.53 8.03 -45.44
C VAL A 33 -44.49 7.03 -44.89
N VAL A 34 -44.63 5.77 -45.33
CA VAL A 34 -43.79 4.60 -45.02
C VAL A 34 -42.99 4.20 -46.25
N SER A 35 -41.73 3.82 -46.08
CA SER A 35 -41.00 2.94 -47.02
C SER A 35 -39.92 2.12 -46.30
N GLN A 36 -39.72 0.88 -46.74
CA GLN A 36 -38.50 0.11 -46.49
C GLN A 36 -37.56 0.28 -47.70
N PRO A 37 -36.24 0.09 -47.57
CA PRO A 37 -35.71 -1.25 -47.86
C PRO A 37 -34.42 -1.68 -47.10
N GLN A 38 -34.24 -3.02 -47.05
CA GLN A 38 -32.96 -3.74 -47.20
C GLN A 38 -31.76 -3.46 -46.26
N SER A 39 -31.60 -4.38 -45.31
CA SER A 39 -30.38 -5.18 -45.06
C SER A 39 -28.99 -4.63 -45.45
N ARG A 40 -28.12 -4.48 -44.43
CA ARG A 40 -26.70 -4.89 -44.49
C ARG A 40 -26.26 -5.36 -43.09
N GLY A 41 -25.84 -6.61 -42.97
CA GLY A 41 -25.35 -7.17 -41.71
C GLY A 41 -23.89 -6.84 -41.47
N VAL A 42 -23.54 -6.47 -40.24
CA VAL A 42 -22.15 -6.40 -39.76
C VAL A 42 -21.95 -7.51 -38.75
N ARG A 43 -21.09 -8.47 -39.05
CA ARG A 43 -20.78 -9.60 -38.17
C ARG A 43 -19.81 -9.13 -37.08
N CYS A 44 -20.18 -9.34 -35.81
CA CYS A 44 -19.28 -9.12 -34.68
C CYS A 44 -18.43 -10.38 -34.44
N GLU A 45 -17.14 -10.30 -34.75
CA GLU A 45 -16.17 -11.37 -34.46
C GLU A 45 -15.27 -10.96 -33.27
N ARG A 46 -14.98 -11.91 -32.39
CA ARG A 46 -14.35 -11.65 -31.08
C ARG A 46 -12.82 -11.58 -31.22
N SER A 47 -12.20 -10.41 -31.07
CA SER A 47 -10.74 -10.31 -30.96
C SER A 47 -10.27 -10.67 -29.54
N THR A 48 -9.62 -11.82 -29.41
CA THR A 48 -8.91 -12.21 -28.17
C THR A 48 -7.54 -11.54 -28.13
N HIS A 49 -7.47 -10.34 -27.52
CA HIS A 49 -6.21 -9.59 -27.39
C HIS A 49 -5.23 -10.26 -26.41
N ARG A 50 -4.48 -11.22 -26.96
CA ARG A 50 -3.44 -12.01 -26.30
C ARG A 50 -2.18 -11.17 -26.07
N VAL A 51 -2.16 -10.31 -25.05
CA VAL A 51 -1.02 -9.45 -24.70
C VAL A 51 0.23 -10.32 -24.47
N SER A 52 1.19 -10.25 -25.41
CA SER A 52 2.33 -11.17 -25.46
C SER A 52 3.63 -10.41 -25.71
N ARG A 53 4.53 -10.42 -24.72
CA ARG A 53 5.98 -10.10 -24.80
C ARG A 53 6.41 -8.80 -25.51
N ALA A 54 6.93 -7.85 -24.73
CA ALA A 54 7.88 -6.85 -25.19
C ALA A 54 9.00 -6.60 -24.16
N TYR A 55 9.79 -7.64 -23.84
CA TYR A 55 11.04 -7.49 -23.09
C TYR A 55 12.22 -7.47 -24.07
N ALA A 56 12.65 -6.27 -24.47
CA ALA A 56 13.88 -6.05 -25.23
C ALA A 56 15.05 -5.79 -24.25
N ALA A 57 16.07 -6.65 -24.28
CA ALA A 57 17.23 -6.50 -23.40
C ALA A 57 18.23 -5.49 -23.97
N VAL A 58 18.39 -4.34 -23.32
CA VAL A 58 19.48 -3.39 -23.62
C VAL A 58 20.74 -3.87 -22.89
N GLY A 59 21.66 -4.48 -23.63
CA GLY A 59 22.94 -4.95 -23.09
C GLY A 59 24.02 -3.87 -23.15
N THR A 60 24.55 -3.46 -22.00
CA THR A 60 25.79 -2.68 -21.89
C THR A 60 26.97 -3.60 -21.58
N LYS A 61 28.11 -3.40 -22.27
CA LYS A 61 29.38 -4.07 -21.96
C LYS A 61 30.25 -3.15 -21.09
N GLY A 62 30.91 -3.68 -20.07
CA GLY A 62 31.93 -2.96 -19.31
C GLY A 62 32.65 -3.83 -18.28
N GLY A 63 33.99 -3.77 -18.30
CA GLY A 63 34.94 -4.09 -17.22
C GLY A 63 34.71 -5.33 -16.34
N ASP A 64 35.58 -6.34 -16.49
CA ASP A 64 35.84 -7.28 -15.40
C ASP A 64 36.74 -6.64 -14.32
N ALA A 65 36.38 -6.82 -13.06
CA ALA A 65 37.18 -6.48 -11.89
C ALA A 65 36.83 -7.36 -10.67
N GLY A 66 36.73 -8.68 -10.86
CA GLY A 66 37.10 -9.66 -9.82
C GLY A 66 36.37 -9.67 -8.46
N SER A 67 35.22 -9.01 -8.31
CA SER A 67 34.35 -9.22 -7.14
C SER A 67 33.42 -10.42 -7.36
N VAL A 68 33.22 -11.25 -6.33
CA VAL A 68 32.20 -12.29 -6.36
C VAL A 68 30.84 -11.60 -6.31
N GLY A 69 30.26 -11.34 -7.49
CA GLY A 69 29.08 -10.50 -7.67
C GLY A 69 27.85 -11.06 -6.97
N MET A 70 27.65 -10.64 -5.72
CA MET A 70 26.43 -10.89 -4.94
C MET A 70 25.21 -10.53 -5.79
N LYS A 71 24.40 -11.53 -6.16
CA LYS A 71 23.21 -11.35 -7.00
C LYS A 71 22.27 -10.35 -6.32
N LYS A 72 22.10 -9.16 -6.92
CA LYS A 72 21.13 -8.15 -6.46
C LYS A 72 19.75 -8.78 -6.24
N LYS A 73 19.18 -8.55 -5.06
CA LYS A 73 17.83 -8.96 -4.68
C LYS A 73 16.77 -8.20 -5.51
N ARG A 74 15.56 -8.76 -5.61
CA ARG A 74 14.47 -8.24 -6.43
C ARG A 74 13.29 -7.90 -5.54
N LEU A 75 12.96 -6.61 -5.46
CA LEU A 75 11.98 -6.07 -4.51
C LEU A 75 10.66 -5.74 -5.21
N ALA A 76 9.54 -6.12 -4.60
CA ALA A 76 8.22 -5.57 -4.93
C ALA A 76 7.78 -4.60 -3.83
N VAL A 77 7.41 -3.38 -4.21
CA VAL A 77 7.05 -2.32 -3.23
C VAL A 77 5.56 -2.02 -3.32
N PHE A 78 4.86 -2.09 -2.19
CA PHE A 78 3.40 -1.95 -2.12
C PHE A 78 3.04 -0.56 -1.55
N VAL A 79 2.15 0.18 -2.20
CA VAL A 79 1.79 1.56 -1.82
C VAL A 79 0.31 1.88 -2.02
N SER A 80 -0.23 2.79 -1.19
CA SER A 80 -1.60 3.30 -1.28
C SER A 80 -1.67 4.84 -1.32
N GLY A 81 -0.59 5.52 -1.73
CA GLY A 81 -0.43 6.97 -1.64
C GLY A 81 0.80 7.51 -2.37
N GLY A 82 1.36 8.64 -1.89
CA GLY A 82 2.46 9.35 -2.56
C GLY A 82 3.81 8.60 -2.63
N GLY A 83 3.97 7.52 -1.86
CA GLY A 83 5.12 6.61 -1.97
C GLY A 83 6.46 7.22 -1.57
N SER A 84 6.52 8.07 -0.54
CA SER A 84 7.79 8.69 -0.10
C SER A 84 8.81 7.65 0.39
N ASN A 85 8.38 6.66 1.20
CA ASN A 85 9.19 5.50 1.58
C ASN A 85 9.67 4.70 0.35
N PHE A 86 8.81 4.48 -0.65
CA PHE A 86 9.19 3.85 -1.92
C PHE A 86 10.27 4.66 -2.65
N ARG A 87 10.10 5.99 -2.75
CA ARG A 87 11.09 6.89 -3.38
C ARG A 87 12.43 6.88 -2.65
N ALA A 88 12.44 6.77 -1.31
CA ALA A 88 13.66 6.61 -0.52
C ALA A 88 14.39 5.28 -0.82
N ILE A 89 13.68 4.15 -0.73
CA ILE A 89 14.20 2.80 -1.04
C ILE A 89 14.71 2.71 -2.48
N HIS A 90 13.94 3.23 -3.44
CA HIS A 90 14.31 3.21 -4.85
C HIS A 90 15.52 4.11 -5.14
N GLY A 91 15.57 5.32 -4.56
CA GLY A 91 16.71 6.22 -4.69
C GLY A 91 18.00 5.61 -4.13
N ALA A 92 17.92 4.92 -2.99
CA ALA A 92 19.05 4.21 -2.39
C ALA A 92 19.52 3.01 -3.25
N ALA A 93 18.58 2.27 -3.87
CA ALA A 93 18.91 1.21 -4.84
C ALA A 93 19.58 1.75 -6.12
N LEU A 94 19.16 2.93 -6.61
CA LEU A 94 19.79 3.62 -7.74
C LEU A 94 21.20 4.14 -7.41
N ARG A 95 21.43 4.62 -6.18
CA ARG A 95 22.76 5.03 -5.70
C ARG A 95 23.70 3.87 -5.38
N GLY A 96 23.21 2.62 -5.43
CA GLY A 96 23.99 1.42 -5.12
C GLY A 96 24.15 1.12 -3.63
N GLU A 97 23.43 1.82 -2.76
CA GLU A 97 23.46 1.62 -1.30
C GLU A 97 22.78 0.31 -0.87
N LEU A 98 21.78 -0.14 -1.66
CA LEU A 98 21.13 -1.44 -1.53
C LEU A 98 21.67 -2.41 -2.59
N ASN A 99 22.00 -3.63 -2.16
CA ASN A 99 22.25 -4.77 -3.04
C ASN A 99 20.95 -5.33 -3.66
N ALA A 100 20.16 -4.46 -4.31
CA ALA A 100 18.85 -4.79 -4.82
C ALA A 100 18.44 -3.94 -6.04
N ASN A 101 17.35 -4.35 -6.68
CA ASN A 101 16.59 -3.58 -7.66
C ASN A 101 15.10 -3.68 -7.31
N VAL A 102 14.34 -2.59 -7.47
CA VAL A 102 12.86 -2.66 -7.44
C VAL A 102 12.39 -3.16 -8.80
N VAL A 103 11.54 -4.19 -8.81
CA VAL A 103 11.12 -4.89 -10.04
C VAL A 103 9.60 -4.85 -10.28
N ALA A 104 8.83 -4.43 -9.27
CA ALA A 104 7.42 -4.11 -9.38
C ALA A 104 7.02 -3.08 -8.32
N LEU A 105 6.03 -2.26 -8.65
CA LEU A 105 5.19 -1.57 -7.67
C LEU A 105 3.81 -2.23 -7.66
N VAL A 106 3.20 -2.39 -6.49
CA VAL A 106 1.84 -2.90 -6.32
C VAL A 106 0.98 -1.85 -5.61
N THR A 107 -0.25 -1.62 -6.06
CA THR A 107 -1.11 -0.58 -5.47
C THR A 107 -2.61 -0.84 -5.57
N ASP A 108 -3.36 -0.39 -4.57
CA ASP A 108 -4.84 -0.34 -4.60
C ASP A 108 -5.38 0.92 -5.28
N LYS A 109 -4.50 1.81 -5.77
CA LYS A 109 -4.84 3.11 -6.35
C LYS A 109 -3.92 3.39 -7.56
N PRO A 110 -4.33 3.07 -8.80
CA PRO A 110 -3.47 3.20 -9.98
C PRO A 110 -2.97 4.62 -10.25
N GLY A 111 -3.71 5.64 -9.83
CA GLY A 111 -3.36 7.06 -9.93
C GLY A 111 -2.85 7.67 -8.61
N CYS A 112 -2.05 6.93 -7.82
CA CYS A 112 -1.36 7.51 -6.67
C CYS A 112 0.08 7.92 -7.03
N GLY A 113 0.64 8.90 -6.30
CA GLY A 113 1.98 9.44 -6.56
C GLY A 113 3.14 8.45 -6.42
N GLY A 114 2.94 7.28 -5.81
CA GLY A 114 3.88 6.16 -5.91
C GLY A 114 3.83 5.44 -7.26
N ALA A 115 2.62 5.25 -7.81
CA ALA A 115 2.40 4.61 -9.12
C ALA A 115 2.80 5.51 -10.30
N GLU A 116 2.71 6.83 -10.15
CA GLU A 116 3.31 7.80 -11.08
C GLU A 116 4.83 7.61 -11.11
N HIS A 117 5.50 7.75 -9.96
CA HIS A 117 6.96 7.59 -9.84
C HIS A 117 7.49 6.26 -10.38
N ALA A 118 6.75 5.16 -10.18
CA ALA A 118 7.11 3.86 -10.72
C ALA A 118 7.10 3.86 -12.26
N ARG A 119 6.05 4.40 -12.90
CA ARG A 119 5.97 4.52 -14.36
C ARG A 119 7.07 5.42 -14.92
N ASP A 120 7.31 6.56 -14.28
CA ASP A 120 8.39 7.50 -14.64
C ASP A 120 9.78 6.85 -14.54
N SER A 121 9.93 5.88 -13.62
CA SER A 121 11.15 5.09 -13.41
C SER A 121 11.22 3.81 -14.27
N GLY A 122 10.23 3.54 -15.13
CA GLY A 122 10.15 2.30 -15.91
C GLY A 122 9.83 1.02 -15.12
N ILE A 123 9.38 1.15 -13.87
CA ILE A 123 9.00 0.04 -12.99
C ILE A 123 7.55 -0.39 -13.30
N PRO A 124 7.29 -1.67 -13.57
CA PRO A 124 5.93 -2.19 -13.77
C PRO A 124 5.01 -1.92 -12.57
N VAL A 125 3.81 -1.41 -12.82
CA VAL A 125 2.77 -1.20 -11.81
C VAL A 125 1.70 -2.28 -11.94
N VAL A 126 1.50 -3.06 -10.86
CA VAL A 126 0.41 -4.02 -10.70
C VAL A 126 -0.69 -3.38 -9.84
N VAL A 127 -1.94 -3.44 -10.31
CA VAL A 127 -3.08 -2.99 -9.51
C VAL A 127 -3.62 -4.16 -8.69
N PHE A 128 -3.74 -4.00 -7.38
CA PHE A 128 -4.19 -5.05 -6.46
C PHE A 128 -4.76 -4.44 -5.16
N PRO A 129 -5.84 -5.00 -4.59
CA PRO A 129 -6.67 -6.09 -5.11
C PRO A 129 -7.72 -5.60 -6.10
N ASN A 130 -8.30 -6.53 -6.87
CA ASN A 130 -9.58 -6.31 -7.52
C ASN A 130 -10.60 -5.78 -6.49
N SER A 131 -11.17 -4.61 -6.74
CA SER A 131 -12.05 -3.95 -5.77
C SER A 131 -12.98 -2.94 -6.44
N LYS A 132 -14.03 -2.49 -5.73
CA LYS A 132 -14.96 -1.46 -6.24
C LYS A 132 -14.26 -0.13 -6.60
N SER A 133 -13.08 0.12 -6.03
CA SER A 133 -12.23 1.30 -6.31
C SER A 133 -11.14 1.06 -7.36
N ALA A 134 -10.91 -0.19 -7.74
CA ALA A 134 -9.96 -0.62 -8.78
C ALA A 134 -10.45 -1.94 -9.39
N PRO A 135 -11.49 -1.93 -10.25
CA PRO A 135 -12.06 -3.15 -10.84
C PRO A 135 -11.12 -3.86 -11.83
N GLU A 136 -10.08 -3.15 -12.29
CA GLU A 136 -8.96 -3.64 -13.09
C GLU A 136 -7.85 -4.30 -12.26
N GLY A 137 -7.97 -4.30 -10.93
CA GLY A 137 -7.02 -4.97 -10.04
C GLY A 137 -7.04 -6.49 -10.20
N VAL A 138 -5.91 -7.13 -9.94
CA VAL A 138 -5.76 -8.60 -10.04
C VAL A 138 -6.22 -9.32 -8.77
N SER A 139 -6.44 -10.63 -8.88
CA SER A 139 -6.66 -11.54 -7.74
C SER A 139 -5.36 -11.87 -6.99
N THR A 140 -5.46 -12.51 -5.82
CA THR A 140 -4.29 -12.96 -5.04
C THR A 140 -3.42 -13.96 -5.81
N ASP A 141 -4.02 -14.89 -6.56
CA ASP A 141 -3.28 -15.89 -7.33
C ASP A 141 -2.55 -15.28 -8.53
N GLU A 142 -3.18 -14.33 -9.22
CA GLU A 142 -2.56 -13.58 -10.32
C GLU A 142 -1.41 -12.70 -9.81
N LEU A 143 -1.57 -12.05 -8.64
CA LEU A 143 -0.48 -11.34 -7.96
C LEU A 143 0.67 -12.30 -7.61
N LEU A 144 0.37 -13.44 -6.97
CA LEU A 144 1.37 -14.46 -6.62
C LEU A 144 2.15 -14.94 -7.85
N ASN A 145 1.46 -15.22 -8.96
CA ASN A 145 2.09 -15.64 -10.21
C ASN A 145 2.95 -14.50 -10.81
N THR A 146 2.47 -13.27 -10.80
CA THR A 146 3.24 -12.09 -11.25
C THR A 146 4.54 -11.91 -10.45
N LEU A 147 4.48 -12.04 -9.12
CA LEU A 147 5.65 -11.90 -8.24
C LEU A 147 6.64 -13.08 -8.41
N ARG A 148 6.14 -14.30 -8.67
CA ARG A 148 6.95 -15.49 -9.02
C ARG A 148 7.66 -15.33 -10.36
N GLU A 149 6.95 -14.89 -11.41
CA GLU A 149 7.52 -14.62 -12.73
C GLU A 149 8.58 -13.52 -12.69
N LEU A 150 8.30 -12.44 -11.95
CA LEU A 150 9.25 -11.37 -11.66
C LEU A 150 10.36 -11.79 -10.68
N ARG A 151 10.37 -13.04 -10.19
CA ARG A 151 11.37 -13.60 -9.24
C ARG A 151 11.65 -12.65 -8.07
N VAL A 152 10.59 -12.16 -7.43
CA VAL A 152 10.68 -11.28 -6.26
C VAL A 152 11.26 -12.08 -5.09
N ASP A 153 12.33 -11.57 -4.47
CA ASP A 153 12.93 -12.15 -3.27
C ASP A 153 12.24 -11.60 -2.00
N PHE A 154 11.87 -10.30 -1.99
CA PHE A 154 11.25 -9.61 -0.84
C PHE A 154 10.12 -8.64 -1.23
N ILE A 155 9.13 -8.50 -0.36
CA ILE A 155 7.99 -7.57 -0.48
C ILE A 155 8.09 -6.49 0.60
N LEU A 156 7.92 -5.23 0.21
CA LEU A 156 8.06 -4.06 1.10
C LEU A 156 6.78 -3.22 1.09
N LEU A 157 6.03 -3.23 2.19
CA LEU A 157 4.85 -2.38 2.34
C LEU A 157 5.30 -0.96 2.74
N ALA A 158 5.13 0.00 1.85
CA ALA A 158 5.63 1.37 1.95
C ALA A 158 4.47 2.37 2.06
N GLY A 159 3.62 2.18 3.07
CA GLY A 159 2.33 2.87 3.20
C GLY A 159 1.24 2.23 2.34
N TYR A 160 1.15 0.89 2.37
CA TYR A 160 0.04 0.12 1.81
C TYR A 160 -1.08 -0.04 2.85
N LEU A 161 -2.35 0.08 2.43
CA LEU A 161 -3.50 0.25 3.33
C LEU A 161 -4.56 -0.86 3.26
N LYS A 162 -4.20 -2.04 2.73
CA LYS A 162 -5.03 -3.26 2.84
C LYS A 162 -4.29 -4.30 3.68
N LEU A 163 -5.06 -5.19 4.32
CA LEU A 163 -4.52 -6.43 4.88
C LEU A 163 -3.90 -7.25 3.74
N ILE A 164 -2.76 -7.88 4.03
CA ILE A 164 -2.13 -8.81 3.10
C ILE A 164 -2.87 -10.15 3.13
N PRO A 165 -3.20 -10.75 1.97
CA PRO A 165 -3.82 -12.07 1.96
C PRO A 165 -2.91 -13.12 2.62
N VAL A 166 -3.53 -14.06 3.34
CA VAL A 166 -2.83 -15.15 4.04
C VAL A 166 -1.95 -15.95 3.09
N GLU A 167 -2.42 -16.17 1.86
CA GLU A 167 -1.72 -16.89 0.80
C GLU A 167 -0.44 -16.16 0.37
N LEU A 168 -0.39 -14.82 0.46
CA LEU A 168 0.81 -14.04 0.17
C LEU A 168 1.81 -14.10 1.34
N VAL A 169 1.32 -14.04 2.59
CA VAL A 169 2.16 -14.21 3.80
C VAL A 169 2.83 -15.59 3.80
N GLN A 170 2.05 -16.65 3.51
CA GLN A 170 2.53 -18.03 3.47
C GLN A 170 3.46 -18.31 2.28
N ALA A 171 3.31 -17.60 1.15
CA ALA A 171 4.22 -17.70 0.01
C ALA A 171 5.53 -16.91 0.18
N TYR A 172 5.56 -15.90 1.08
CA TYR A 172 6.73 -15.06 1.37
C TYR A 172 7.11 -15.11 2.87
N PRO A 173 7.35 -16.31 3.45
CA PRO A 173 7.60 -16.46 4.88
C PRO A 173 8.89 -15.75 5.28
N ARG A 174 8.80 -14.77 6.20
CA ARG A 174 9.90 -13.88 6.60
C ARG A 174 10.50 -13.03 5.46
N SER A 175 9.77 -12.90 4.33
CA SER A 175 10.17 -12.09 3.16
C SER A 175 9.29 -10.86 2.94
N ILE A 176 8.32 -10.58 3.81
CA ILE A 176 7.50 -9.35 3.78
C ILE A 176 7.88 -8.44 4.95
N LEU A 177 8.29 -7.20 4.68
CA LEU A 177 8.41 -6.12 5.67
C LEU A 177 7.30 -5.09 5.52
N ASN A 178 6.92 -4.47 6.63
CA ASN A 178 6.09 -3.27 6.70
C ASN A 178 6.79 -2.19 7.53
N ILE A 179 6.45 -0.92 7.28
CA ILE A 179 6.76 0.18 8.18
C ILE A 179 5.48 0.81 8.72
N HIS A 180 5.44 0.98 10.04
CA HIS A 180 4.30 1.54 10.76
C HIS A 180 4.73 2.79 11.55
N PRO A 181 3.99 3.92 11.50
CA PRO A 181 4.44 5.21 12.04
C PRO A 181 4.19 5.40 13.56
N SER A 182 4.36 4.32 14.34
CA SER A 182 4.45 4.36 15.81
C SER A 182 5.37 3.26 16.35
N LEU A 183 5.77 3.40 17.62
CA LEU A 183 6.53 2.40 18.37
C LEU A 183 5.62 1.23 18.76
N LEU A 184 5.54 0.21 17.89
CA LEU A 184 4.73 -0.98 18.11
C LEU A 184 5.15 -1.70 19.41
N PRO A 185 4.20 -2.29 20.16
CA PRO A 185 2.79 -2.49 19.80
C PRO A 185 1.87 -1.26 20.02
N ALA A 186 2.38 -0.13 20.54
CA ALA A 186 1.55 1.04 20.79
C ALA A 186 1.07 1.68 19.48
N PHE A 187 -0.22 2.01 19.42
CA PHE A 187 -0.89 2.61 18.25
C PHE A 187 -0.76 1.79 16.95
N GLY A 188 -0.56 0.48 17.04
CA GLY A 188 -0.67 -0.46 15.92
C GLY A 188 -2.08 -1.02 15.74
N GLY A 189 -2.32 -1.66 14.61
CA GLY A 189 -3.52 -2.45 14.35
C GLY A 189 -4.58 -1.75 13.50
N LYS A 190 -5.62 -2.52 13.15
CA LYS A 190 -6.67 -2.14 12.20
C LYS A 190 -7.31 -0.79 12.52
N GLY A 191 -6.96 0.24 11.73
CA GLY A 191 -7.52 1.59 11.81
C GLY A 191 -6.48 2.67 12.11
N TYR A 192 -5.33 2.28 12.66
CA TYR A 192 -4.17 3.13 12.86
C TYR A 192 -3.36 3.20 11.56
N TYR A 193 -3.57 4.25 10.76
CA TYR A 193 -2.75 4.50 9.56
C TYR A 193 -2.63 5.99 9.25
N GLY A 194 -1.45 6.39 8.75
CA GLY A 194 -1.12 7.78 8.44
C GLY A 194 -1.44 8.73 9.58
N LEU A 195 -2.07 9.86 9.27
CA LEU A 195 -2.39 10.91 10.24
C LEU A 195 -3.24 10.45 11.45
N LYS A 196 -3.94 9.31 11.37
CA LYS A 196 -4.68 8.74 12.52
C LYS A 196 -3.75 8.29 13.63
N VAL A 197 -2.57 7.78 13.30
CA VAL A 197 -1.58 7.32 14.28
C VAL A 197 -1.07 8.50 15.11
N HIS A 198 -0.57 9.53 14.43
CA HIS A 198 -0.08 10.74 15.11
C HIS A 198 -1.17 11.47 15.90
N LYS A 199 -2.43 11.47 15.43
CA LYS A 199 -3.57 11.98 16.20
C LYS A 199 -3.80 11.21 17.50
N ALA A 200 -3.72 9.88 17.48
CA ALA A 200 -3.84 9.06 18.68
C ALA A 200 -2.63 9.23 19.63
N VAL A 201 -1.41 9.33 19.10
CA VAL A 201 -0.20 9.61 19.88
C VAL A 201 -0.33 10.93 20.64
N ILE A 202 -0.68 12.03 19.96
CA ILE A 202 -0.90 13.33 20.60
C ILE A 202 -2.02 13.25 21.65
N ALA A 203 -3.17 12.65 21.32
CA ALA A 203 -4.31 12.52 22.22
C ALA A 203 -4.02 11.66 23.47
N SER A 204 -3.06 10.72 23.40
CA SER A 204 -2.64 9.90 24.55
C SER A 204 -1.74 10.62 25.55
N GLY A 205 -1.20 11.79 25.19
CA GLY A 205 -0.20 12.49 26.00
C GLY A 205 1.20 11.85 25.99
N ALA A 206 1.47 10.87 25.13
CA ALA A 206 2.78 10.25 24.97
C ALA A 206 3.89 11.30 24.70
N ARG A 207 5.10 11.03 25.20
CA ARG A 207 6.29 11.89 25.03
C ARG A 207 7.27 11.37 23.97
N TYR A 208 7.05 10.15 23.48
CA TYR A 208 7.85 9.50 22.46
C TYR A 208 6.94 8.81 21.44
N SER A 209 7.42 8.78 20.21
CA SER A 209 6.83 8.12 19.05
C SER A 209 7.96 7.69 18.12
N GLY A 210 7.70 7.50 16.83
CA GLY A 210 8.69 7.11 15.83
C GLY A 210 8.30 5.82 15.11
N PRO A 211 8.99 5.47 14.02
CA PRO A 211 8.63 4.34 13.18
C PRO A 211 9.02 2.98 13.76
N THR A 212 8.26 1.95 13.39
CA THR A 212 8.65 0.54 13.51
C THR A 212 8.70 -0.13 12.14
N VAL A 213 9.83 -0.76 11.80
CA VAL A 213 9.90 -1.77 10.74
C VAL A 213 9.70 -3.14 11.36
N HIS A 214 8.81 -3.95 10.80
CA HIS A 214 8.52 -5.29 11.28
C HIS A 214 8.26 -6.27 10.12
N PHE A 215 8.41 -7.56 10.39
CA PHE A 215 7.93 -8.60 9.48
C PHE A 215 6.40 -8.67 9.53
N VAL A 216 5.76 -8.92 8.39
CA VAL A 216 4.29 -9.05 8.29
C VAL A 216 3.86 -10.47 8.61
N ASP A 217 2.74 -10.59 9.34
CA ASP A 217 2.02 -11.85 9.56
C ASP A 217 0.56 -11.70 9.04
N GLU A 218 -0.34 -12.60 9.44
CA GLU A 218 -1.74 -12.63 8.98
C GLU A 218 -2.62 -11.50 9.56
N HIS A 219 -2.09 -10.65 10.45
CA HIS A 219 -2.79 -9.57 11.14
C HIS A 219 -2.11 -8.20 10.94
N TYR A 220 -2.79 -7.13 11.35
CA TYR A 220 -2.23 -5.78 11.31
C TYR A 220 -1.24 -5.58 12.47
N ASP A 221 0.02 -5.33 12.13
CA ASP A 221 1.06 -4.75 12.99
C ASP A 221 1.43 -5.57 14.25
N THR A 222 1.16 -6.88 14.26
CA THR A 222 1.55 -7.83 15.32
C THR A 222 2.86 -8.58 15.05
N GLY A 223 3.28 -8.64 13.78
CA GLY A 223 4.44 -9.40 13.37
C GLY A 223 5.75 -8.85 13.93
N ARG A 224 6.79 -9.68 13.95
CA ARG A 224 8.02 -9.43 14.72
C ARG A 224 8.73 -8.13 14.28
N THR A 225 8.84 -7.17 15.21
CA THR A 225 9.69 -5.98 15.10
C THR A 225 11.11 -6.35 14.68
N LEU A 226 11.63 -5.62 13.69
CA LEU A 226 13.01 -5.73 13.19
C LEU A 226 13.84 -4.48 13.55
N ALA A 227 13.26 -3.28 13.48
CA ALA A 227 13.96 -2.04 13.80
C ALA A 227 12.99 -0.94 14.23
N GLN A 228 13.45 -0.03 15.09
CA GLN A 228 12.72 1.17 15.52
C GLN A 228 13.65 2.40 15.51
N ARG A 229 13.05 3.60 15.46
CA ARG A 229 13.71 4.88 15.78
C ARG A 229 12.81 5.64 16.74
N VAL A 230 13.38 6.28 17.75
CA VAL A 230 12.61 7.04 18.75
C VAL A 230 12.60 8.52 18.39
N VAL A 231 11.40 9.10 18.33
CA VAL A 231 11.13 10.50 17.98
C VAL A 231 10.46 11.19 19.17
N PRO A 232 10.95 12.33 19.66
CA PRO A 232 10.29 13.06 20.73
C PRO A 232 8.99 13.68 20.24
N VAL A 233 7.96 13.63 21.09
CA VAL A 233 6.70 14.35 20.95
C VAL A 233 6.81 15.64 21.76
N LEU A 234 6.80 16.78 21.09
CA LEU A 234 6.95 18.09 21.70
C LEU A 234 5.60 18.55 22.28
N ALA A 235 5.64 19.36 23.34
CA ALA A 235 4.44 19.76 24.09
C ALA A 235 3.37 20.48 23.23
N ASN A 236 3.78 21.11 22.14
CA ASN A 236 2.92 21.88 21.23
C ASN A 236 2.84 21.27 19.82
N ASP A 237 3.25 20.01 19.62
CA ASP A 237 3.18 19.35 18.30
C ASP A 237 1.73 19.24 17.80
N THR A 238 1.49 19.68 16.56
CA THR A 238 0.33 19.18 15.81
C THR A 238 0.60 17.74 15.32
N PRO A 239 -0.45 16.94 15.06
CA PRO A 239 -0.30 15.62 14.46
C PRO A 239 0.49 15.61 13.14
N GLU A 240 0.43 16.70 12.37
CA GLU A 240 1.12 16.88 11.09
C GLU A 240 2.61 17.23 11.29
N GLN A 241 2.95 18.00 12.33
CA GLN A 241 4.34 18.26 12.72
C GLN A 241 5.01 16.99 13.23
N LEU A 242 4.31 16.21 14.07
CA LEU A 242 4.77 14.90 14.50
C LEU A 242 4.89 13.92 13.33
N ALA A 243 3.92 13.90 12.41
CA ALA A 243 3.97 13.07 11.20
C ALA A 243 5.22 13.37 10.36
N THR A 244 5.53 14.65 10.12
CA THR A 244 6.73 15.06 9.39
C THR A 244 8.02 14.57 10.07
N ARG A 245 8.09 14.63 11.41
CA ARG A 245 9.26 14.18 12.18
C ARG A 245 9.41 12.65 12.20
N VAL A 246 8.31 11.92 12.28
CA VAL A 246 8.30 10.45 12.17
C VAL A 246 8.68 10.00 10.75
N LEU A 247 8.16 10.68 9.72
CA LEU A 247 8.41 10.35 8.32
C LEU A 247 9.88 10.56 7.90
N HIS A 248 10.60 11.49 8.52
CA HIS A 248 12.05 11.60 8.35
C HIS A 248 12.76 10.31 8.79
N GLU A 249 12.45 9.82 9.99
CA GLU A 249 13.02 8.58 10.52
C GLU A 249 12.54 7.35 9.75
N GLU A 250 11.30 7.33 9.24
CA GLU A 250 10.78 6.25 8.39
C GLU A 250 11.70 5.99 7.20
N HIS A 251 12.06 7.05 6.46
CA HIS A 251 12.89 6.93 5.27
C HIS A 251 14.27 6.32 5.58
N GLN A 252 14.87 6.69 6.72
CA GLN A 252 16.18 6.16 7.14
C GLN A 252 16.06 4.71 7.63
N VAL A 253 15.19 4.43 8.61
CA VAL A 253 15.08 3.10 9.22
C VAL A 253 14.63 2.04 8.23
N TYR A 254 13.79 2.40 7.24
CA TYR A 254 13.37 1.43 6.23
C TYR A 254 14.50 1.11 5.26
N VAL A 255 15.27 2.12 4.85
CA VAL A 255 16.48 1.92 4.03
C VAL A 255 17.51 1.08 4.78
N ASP A 256 17.76 1.35 6.07
CA ASP A 256 18.63 0.53 6.94
C ASP A 256 18.19 -0.95 6.99
N ALA A 257 16.90 -1.18 7.28
CA ALA A 257 16.34 -2.52 7.45
C ALA A 257 16.28 -3.30 6.13
N VAL A 258 15.90 -2.67 5.02
CA VAL A 258 15.92 -3.27 3.68
C VAL A 258 17.34 -3.57 3.24
N THR A 259 18.30 -2.71 3.57
CA THR A 259 19.72 -2.97 3.31
C THR A 259 20.21 -4.18 4.11
N ALA A 260 19.87 -4.30 5.40
CA ALA A 260 20.19 -5.47 6.20
C ALA A 260 19.54 -6.76 5.68
N LEU A 261 18.30 -6.68 5.17
CA LEU A 261 17.61 -7.80 4.51
C LEU A 261 18.28 -8.20 3.20
N CYS A 262 18.73 -7.23 2.39
CA CYS A 262 19.36 -7.50 1.09
C CYS A 262 20.83 -7.94 1.18
N ASP A 263 21.51 -7.59 2.28
CA ASP A 263 22.85 -8.07 2.64
C ASP A 263 22.83 -9.50 3.26
N ASP A 264 21.66 -10.14 3.41
CA ASP A 264 21.46 -11.38 4.17
C ASP A 264 21.94 -11.32 5.63
N ARG A 265 21.86 -10.14 6.27
CA ARG A 265 22.32 -9.90 7.66
C ARG A 265 21.25 -10.13 8.73
N ILE A 266 20.06 -10.62 8.37
CA ILE A 266 19.00 -10.92 9.35
C ILE A 266 19.23 -12.30 9.97
N VAL A 267 19.45 -12.34 11.27
CA VAL A 267 19.62 -13.57 12.05
C VAL A 267 18.43 -13.74 12.97
N TRP A 268 17.93 -14.98 13.11
CA TRP A 268 16.78 -15.28 13.97
C TRP A 268 17.26 -15.98 15.24
N ARG A 269 16.85 -15.46 16.40
CA ARG A 269 16.97 -16.14 17.70
C ARG A 269 15.98 -17.31 17.77
N GLU A 270 16.23 -18.26 18.67
CA GLU A 270 15.40 -19.46 18.84
C GLU A 270 13.94 -19.15 19.24
N ASP A 271 13.71 -18.06 19.96
CA ASP A 271 12.37 -17.53 20.29
C ASP A 271 11.67 -16.78 19.14
N GLY A 272 12.28 -16.80 17.94
CA GLY A 272 11.76 -16.16 16.74
C GLY A 272 11.84 -14.63 16.77
N VAL A 273 12.75 -14.04 17.56
CA VAL A 273 13.09 -12.61 17.45
C VAL A 273 14.18 -12.42 16.39
N PRO A 274 13.97 -11.55 15.37
CA PRO A 274 15.00 -11.21 14.40
C PRO A 274 16.03 -10.22 14.99
N LEU A 275 17.25 -10.25 14.45
CA LEU A 275 18.36 -9.37 14.78
C LEU A 275 19.06 -8.92 13.49
N ILE A 276 19.58 -7.69 13.44
CA ILE A 276 20.47 -7.23 12.38
C ILE A 276 21.92 -7.48 12.80
N ARG A 277 22.63 -8.37 12.10
CA ARG A 277 24.08 -8.55 12.27
C ARG A 277 24.83 -7.31 11.77
N SER A 278 25.82 -6.84 12.53
CA SER A 278 26.66 -5.71 12.13
C SER A 278 27.57 -6.05 10.94
N ARG A 279 27.75 -5.09 10.02
CA ARG A 279 28.70 -5.17 8.90
C ARG A 279 30.17 -5.19 9.35
N THR A 280 30.49 -4.61 10.51
CA THR A 280 31.88 -4.39 10.98
C THR A 280 32.27 -5.24 12.18
N SER A 281 31.35 -6.06 12.71
CA SER A 281 31.60 -6.98 13.82
C SER A 281 30.56 -8.11 13.77
N PRO A 282 30.85 -9.25 13.12
CA PRO A 282 29.86 -10.32 12.87
C PRO A 282 29.18 -10.89 14.13
N ASP A 283 29.84 -10.78 15.29
CA ASP A 283 29.35 -11.22 16.60
C ASP A 283 28.47 -10.18 17.30
N LYS A 284 28.34 -8.97 16.74
CA LYS A 284 27.49 -7.89 17.26
C LYS A 284 26.19 -7.79 16.47
N TYR A 285 25.12 -7.54 17.20
CA TYR A 285 23.75 -7.46 16.72
C TYR A 285 23.09 -6.16 17.19
N THR A 286 22.12 -5.69 16.41
CA THR A 286 21.28 -4.51 16.66
C THR A 286 19.84 -4.81 16.31
#